data_AF-A0A7V9AGT9-F1
#
_entry.id   AF-A0A7V9AGT9-F1
#
_cell.length_a   1.000
_cell.length_b   1.000
_cell.length_c   1.000
_cell.angle_alpha   90.00
_cell.angle_beta   90.00
_cell.angle_gamma   90.00
#
_symmetry.space_group_name_H-M   'P 1'
#
loop_
_entity.id
_entity.type
_entity.pdbx_description
1 polymer ?
#
loop_
_entity_poly.entity_id
_entity_poly.type
_entity_poly.pdbx_seq_one_letter_code
_entity_poly.pdbx_strand_id
1 'polypeptide(L)'
;MSQQHRFRAVIEEAGGGGAFVTVPFDVEQAFGSKRVPVCATLDGEPYRGTLVRMGGDCHMLIVLKEIRQRIGKQPGDEVEVMVQVDREPRVVEVPAELRVALRSNPQAQSFFDALAFTHQREYVRWIAEAKREQTRANRITRTVEMLTSGKKPR
;
A
#
# COMPACT_ATOMS: atom_id res chain seq x y z
N MET A 1 6.32 -15.77 15.72
CA MET A 1 6.12 -14.61 16.60
C MET A 1 6.31 -13.36 15.76
N SER A 2 5.31 -12.48 15.67
CA SER A 2 5.45 -11.21 14.95
C SER A 2 6.37 -10.31 15.77
N GLN A 3 7.55 -9.96 15.24
CA GLN A 3 8.44 -9.01 15.90
C GLN A 3 7.84 -7.61 15.72
N GLN A 4 7.38 -7.04 16.82
CA GLN A 4 6.92 -5.66 16.91
C GLN A 4 8.02 -4.82 17.57
N HIS A 5 8.34 -3.68 16.97
CA HIS A 5 9.31 -2.73 17.49
C HIS A 5 8.60 -1.41 17.78
N ARG A 6 8.92 -0.82 18.94
CA ARG A 6 8.45 0.50 19.35
C ARG A 6 9.66 1.40 19.56
N PHE A 7 9.63 2.58 18.98
CA PHE A 7 10.69 3.57 19.12
C PHE A 7 10.11 4.98 18.96
N ARG A 8 10.90 5.97 19.37
CA ARG A 8 10.60 7.38 19.12
C ARG A 8 11.59 7.89 18.08
N ALA A 9 11.10 8.70 17.16
CA ALA A 9 11.92 9.29 16.11
C ALA A 9 11.43 10.70 15.79
N VAL A 10 12.34 11.56 15.36
CA VAL A 10 11.99 12.89 14.88
C VAL A 10 11.51 12.79 13.44
N ILE A 11 10.42 13.49 13.11
CA ILE A 11 9.92 13.59 11.74
C ILE A 11 10.89 14.48 10.94
N GLU A 12 11.46 13.94 9.88
CA GLU A 12 12.38 14.63 8.98
C GLU A 12 11.65 15.04 7.68
N GLU A 13 12.03 16.18 7.10
CA GLU A 13 11.48 16.64 5.81
C GLU A 13 12.22 16.01 4.63
N ALA A 14 11.48 15.49 3.65
CA ALA A 14 12.03 14.84 2.45
C ALA A 14 12.15 15.78 1.23
N GLY A 15 11.81 17.06 1.39
CA GLY A 15 11.56 18.00 0.31
C GLY A 15 10.21 17.79 -0.37
N GLY A 16 9.71 18.83 -1.06
CA GLY A 16 8.45 18.77 -1.81
C GLY A 16 7.20 18.47 -0.97
N GLY A 17 7.26 18.72 0.35
CA GLY A 17 6.18 18.42 1.30
C GLY A 17 6.14 16.97 1.82
N GLY A 18 7.09 16.12 1.42
CA GLY A 18 7.25 14.78 1.98
C GLY A 18 7.88 14.80 3.38
N ALA A 19 7.62 13.77 4.19
CA ALA A 19 8.36 13.52 5.42
C ALA A 19 8.55 12.04 5.69
N PHE A 20 9.51 11.75 6.56
CA PHE A 20 9.83 10.40 6.99
C PHE A 20 10.35 10.41 8.43
N VAL A 21 10.49 9.22 9.00
CA VAL A 21 11.24 8.98 10.22
C VAL A 21 12.34 7.96 9.94
N THR A 22 13.49 8.17 10.56
CA THR A 22 14.61 7.22 10.52
C THR A 22 14.39 6.11 11.55
N VAL A 23 14.56 4.86 11.14
CA VAL A 23 14.40 3.69 12.02
C VAL A 23 15.71 3.44 12.78
N PRO A 24 15.70 3.42 14.13
CA PRO A 24 16.92 3.38 14.93
C PRO A 24 17.45 1.96 15.17
N PHE A 25 17.07 0.98 14.34
CA PHE A 25 17.51 -0.40 14.45
C PHE A 25 17.76 -1.01 13.06
N ASP A 26 18.51 -2.11 13.03
CA ASP A 26 18.80 -2.84 11.80
C ASP A 26 17.57 -3.63 11.35
N VAL A 27 16.87 -3.08 10.37
CA VAL A 27 15.67 -3.66 9.73
C VAL A 27 15.99 -4.95 8.97
N GLU A 28 17.18 -5.06 8.37
CA GLU A 28 17.57 -6.29 7.65
C GLU A 28 17.86 -7.41 8.64
N GLN A 29 18.51 -7.10 9.77
CA GLN A 29 18.72 -8.07 10.84
C GLN A 29 17.40 -8.48 11.51
N ALA A 30 16.48 -7.53 11.75
CA ALA A 30 15.22 -7.81 12.42
C ALA A 30 14.19 -8.54 11.53
N PHE A 31 14.07 -8.13 10.26
CA PHE A 31 13.00 -8.58 9.37
C PHE A 31 13.48 -9.34 8.13
N GLY A 32 14.79 -9.44 7.88
CA GLY A 32 15.37 -10.27 6.82
C GLY A 32 15.20 -9.72 5.40
N SER A 33 14.83 -8.45 5.22
CA SER A 33 14.65 -7.84 3.90
C SER A 33 14.96 -6.34 3.92
N LYS A 34 15.50 -5.84 2.80
CA LYS A 34 15.74 -4.40 2.52
C LYS A 34 14.46 -3.60 2.29
N ARG A 35 13.38 -4.29 1.94
CA ARG A 35 12.07 -3.71 1.68
C ARG A 35 11.04 -4.51 2.44
N VAL A 36 10.56 -3.93 3.54
CA VAL A 36 9.68 -4.64 4.49
C VAL A 36 8.33 -3.95 4.52
N PRO A 37 7.25 -4.59 4.03
CA PRO A 37 5.91 -4.08 4.26
C PRO A 37 5.63 -4.13 5.77
N VAL A 38 5.10 -3.04 6.33
CA VAL A 38 4.84 -2.94 7.77
C VAL A 38 3.47 -2.38 8.06
N CYS A 39 2.85 -2.90 9.12
CA CYS A 39 1.77 -2.23 9.82
C CYS A 39 2.40 -1.40 10.93
N ALA A 40 2.23 -0.09 10.86
CA ALA A 40 2.77 0.86 11.80
C ALA A 40 1.66 1.65 12.50
N THR A 41 1.97 2.24 13.63
CA THR A 41 1.15 3.30 14.24
C THR A 41 2.04 4.49 14.54
N LEU A 42 1.56 5.69 14.21
CA LEU A 42 2.23 6.96 14.47
C LEU A 42 1.40 7.70 15.53
N ASP A 43 1.87 7.77 16.77
CA ASP A 43 1.10 8.21 17.95
C ASP A 43 -0.30 7.58 18.06
N GLY A 44 -0.39 6.29 17.74
CA GLY A 44 -1.66 5.55 17.75
C GLY A 44 -2.46 5.61 16.45
N GLU A 45 -2.14 6.50 15.51
CA GLU A 45 -2.80 6.54 14.19
C GLU A 45 -2.28 5.39 13.31
N PRO A 46 -3.14 4.46 12.85
CA PRO A 46 -2.72 3.30 12.09
C PRO A 46 -2.26 3.68 10.67
N TYR A 47 -1.19 3.04 10.23
CA TYR A 47 -0.58 3.28 8.93
C TYR A 47 0.05 2.00 8.36
N ARG A 48 -0.32 1.62 7.14
CA ARG A 48 0.38 0.55 6.40
C ARG A 48 1.37 1.17 5.45
N GLY A 49 2.66 0.92 5.71
CA GLY A 49 3.77 1.50 4.98
C GLY A 49 4.73 0.45 4.46
N THR A 50 5.91 0.90 4.06
CA THR A 50 7.03 0.03 3.72
C THR A 50 8.29 0.67 4.27
N LEU A 51 9.07 -0.10 5.03
CA LEU A 51 10.42 0.30 5.41
C LEU A 51 11.33 0.13 4.20
N VAL A 52 11.99 1.22 3.83
CA VAL A 52 12.87 1.29 2.66
C VAL A 52 14.12 2.09 2.97
N ARG A 53 15.20 1.77 2.27
CA ARG A 53 16.46 2.51 2.29
C ARG A 53 16.53 3.38 1.03
N MET A 54 16.45 4.71 1.18
CA MET A 54 16.52 5.66 0.05
C MET A 54 17.93 6.25 -0.05
N GLY A 55 18.89 5.49 -0.56
CA GLY A 55 20.25 5.97 -0.85
C GLY A 55 21.20 6.17 0.35
N GLY A 56 20.69 6.33 1.58
CA GLY A 56 21.48 6.38 2.83
C GLY A 56 21.66 5.01 3.49
N ASP A 57 22.27 4.94 4.68
CA ASP A 57 22.50 3.68 5.42
C ASP A 57 21.32 3.24 6.31
N CYS A 58 20.42 4.16 6.63
CA CYS A 58 19.30 3.89 7.52
C CYS A 58 18.02 3.55 6.75
N HIS A 59 17.19 2.68 7.34
CA HIS A 59 15.83 2.46 6.86
C HIS A 59 14.93 3.59 7.34
N MET A 60 13.95 3.94 6.51
CA MET A 60 13.03 5.03 6.80
C MET A 60 11.59 4.58 6.60
N LEU A 61 10.68 5.23 7.34
CA LEU A 61 9.24 5.09 7.18
C LEU A 61 8.66 6.43 6.74
N ILE A 62 8.01 6.47 5.59
CA ILE A 62 7.34 7.69 5.08
C ILE A 62 6.16 8.05 5.99
N VAL A 63 6.09 9.30 6.41
CA VAL A 63 4.98 9.85 7.21
C VAL A 63 4.12 10.73 6.31
N LEU A 64 2.90 10.26 6.01
CA LEU A 64 1.99 10.97 5.11
C LEU A 64 1.53 12.31 5.71
N LYS A 65 1.27 13.29 4.84
CA LYS A 65 0.74 14.61 5.24
C LYS A 65 -0.57 14.49 6.03
N GLU A 66 -1.48 13.61 5.60
CA GLU A 66 -2.76 13.40 6.29
C GLU A 66 -2.57 12.85 7.71
N ILE A 67 -1.62 11.93 7.90
CA ILE A 67 -1.35 11.36 9.23
C ILE A 67 -0.76 12.43 10.15
N ARG A 68 0.24 13.19 9.67
CA ARG A 68 0.81 14.36 10.36
C ARG A 68 -0.27 15.34 10.83
N GLN A 69 -1.23 15.64 9.97
CA GLN A 69 -2.35 16.52 10.30
C GLN A 69 -3.27 15.93 11.37
N ARG A 70 -3.55 14.63 11.34
CA ARG A 70 -4.39 13.95 12.35
C ARG A 70 -3.72 13.89 13.72
N ILE A 71 -2.43 13.62 13.78
CA ILE A 71 -1.65 13.54 15.04
C ILE A 71 -1.17 14.91 15.52
N GLY A 72 -1.37 15.97 14.72
CA GLY A 72 -0.96 17.34 15.06
C GLY A 72 0.55 17.53 15.09
N LYS A 73 1.32 16.81 14.26
CA LYS A 73 2.79 16.87 14.22
C LYS A 73 3.33 17.33 12.87
N GLN A 74 4.48 17.98 12.89
CA GLN A 74 5.19 18.51 11.72
C GLN A 74 6.65 18.03 11.70
N PRO A 75 7.38 18.20 10.58
CA PRO A 75 8.83 17.98 10.58
C PRO A 75 9.51 18.75 11.72
N GLY A 76 10.39 18.07 12.45
CA GLY A 76 11.03 18.56 13.67
C GLY A 76 10.40 18.01 14.96
N ASP A 77 9.16 17.53 14.93
CA ASP A 77 8.52 16.94 16.11
C ASP A 77 8.91 15.47 16.30
N GLU A 78 8.97 15.04 17.56
CA GLU A 78 9.13 13.63 17.92
C GLU A 78 7.80 12.90 17.78
N VAL A 79 7.78 11.74 17.12
CA VAL A 79 6.62 10.84 16.98
C VAL A 79 6.94 9.47 17.58
N GLU A 80 5.97 8.89 18.28
CA GLU A 80 6.07 7.50 18.71
C GLU A 80 5.64 6.58 17.58
N VAL A 81 6.54 5.67 17.18
CA VAL A 81 6.31 4.73 16.09
C VAL A 81 6.31 3.32 16.65
N MET A 82 5.23 2.59 16.39
CA MET A 82 5.24 1.14 16.50
C MET A 82 5.22 0.56 15.10
N VAL A 83 6.05 -0.44 14.81
CA VAL A 83 6.10 -1.13 13.53
C VAL A 83 6.11 -2.64 13.75
N GLN A 84 5.42 -3.36 12.88
CA GLN A 84 5.48 -4.81 12.77
C GLN A 84 5.43 -5.22 11.31
N VAL A 85 6.03 -6.36 10.97
CA VAL A 85 5.97 -6.91 9.61
C VAL A 85 4.51 -7.16 9.23
N ASP A 86 4.09 -6.56 8.12
CA ASP A 86 2.79 -6.77 7.52
C ASP A 86 2.79 -8.12 6.79
N ARG A 87 2.33 -9.15 7.50
CA ARG A 87 2.17 -10.52 6.98
C ARG A 87 0.76 -10.79 6.46
N GLU A 88 -0.15 -9.82 6.58
CA GLU A 88 -1.51 -10.02 6.13
C GLU A 88 -1.54 -10.15 4.61
N PRO A 89 -2.14 -11.21 4.06
CA PRO A 89 -2.37 -11.29 2.64
C PRO A 89 -3.22 -10.09 2.24
N ARG A 90 -2.69 -9.28 1.33
CA ARG A 90 -3.43 -8.19 0.75
C ARG A 90 -4.44 -8.81 -0.22
N VAL A 91 -5.65 -9.09 0.26
CA VAL A 91 -6.71 -9.67 -0.56
C VAL A 91 -7.52 -8.53 -1.19
N VAL A 92 -7.71 -8.57 -2.50
CA VAL A 92 -8.65 -7.68 -3.17
C VAL A 92 -9.99 -8.40 -3.25
N GLU A 93 -11.03 -7.85 -2.64
CA GLU A 93 -12.38 -8.37 -2.79
C GLU A 93 -12.90 -8.10 -4.21
N VAL A 94 -12.70 -9.05 -5.11
CA VAL A 94 -13.15 -8.96 -6.49
C VAL A 94 -14.70 -9.05 -6.53
N PRO A 95 -15.41 -8.04 -7.06
CA PRO A 95 -16.87 -8.09 -7.22
C PRO A 95 -17.30 -9.33 -8.00
N ALA A 96 -18.44 -9.92 -7.64
CA ALA A 96 -18.92 -11.15 -8.26
C ALA A 96 -19.05 -11.02 -9.79
N GLU A 97 -19.56 -9.89 -10.27
CA GLU A 97 -19.70 -9.58 -11.69
C GLU A 97 -18.35 -9.58 -12.43
N LEU A 98 -17.31 -8.97 -11.85
CA LEU A 98 -15.97 -8.97 -12.43
C LEU A 98 -15.38 -10.38 -12.47
N ARG A 99 -15.60 -11.16 -11.41
CA ARG A 99 -15.13 -12.55 -11.33
C ARG A 99 -15.74 -13.43 -12.43
N VAL A 100 -17.04 -13.26 -12.70
CA VAL A 100 -17.73 -13.95 -13.79
C VAL A 100 -17.12 -13.53 -15.13
N ALA A 101 -16.93 -12.24 -15.37
CA ALA A 101 -16.36 -11.73 -16.61
C ALA A 101 -14.92 -12.21 -16.85
N LEU A 102 -14.08 -12.28 -15.80
CA LEU A 102 -12.72 -12.82 -15.89
C LEU A 102 -12.73 -14.33 -16.20
N ARG A 103 -13.60 -15.12 -15.57
CA ARG A 103 -13.72 -16.56 -15.84
C ARG A 103 -14.11 -16.86 -17.30
N SER A 104 -14.87 -15.97 -17.92
CA SER A 104 -15.22 -16.08 -19.34
C SER A 104 -14.06 -15.73 -20.28
N ASN A 105 -12.95 -15.17 -19.77
CA ASN A 105 -11.78 -14.79 -20.56
C ASN A 105 -10.47 -15.21 -19.86
N PRO A 106 -9.98 -16.45 -20.11
CA PRO A 106 -8.81 -17.00 -19.43
C PRO A 106 -7.53 -16.16 -19.56
N GLN A 107 -7.38 -15.45 -20.70
CA GLN A 107 -6.24 -14.55 -20.91
C GLN A 107 -6.31 -13.36 -19.95
N ALA A 108 -7.47 -12.69 -19.87
CA ALA A 108 -7.67 -11.59 -18.94
C ALA A 108 -7.54 -12.05 -17.48
N GLN A 109 -8.05 -13.23 -17.14
CA GLN A 109 -7.92 -13.82 -15.80
C GLN A 109 -6.45 -14.05 -15.43
N SER A 110 -5.69 -14.73 -16.28
CA SER A 110 -4.27 -15.02 -16.02
C SER A 110 -3.44 -13.74 -15.89
N PHE A 111 -3.72 -12.74 -16.73
CA PHE A 111 -3.05 -11.44 -16.61
C PHE A 111 -3.43 -10.71 -15.30
N PHE A 112 -4.71 -10.73 -14.92
CA PHE A 112 -5.18 -10.13 -13.67
C PHE A 112 -4.53 -10.79 -12.44
N ASP A 113 -4.48 -12.12 -12.41
CA ASP A 113 -3.88 -12.89 -11.33
C ASP A 113 -2.36 -12.64 -11.21
N ALA A 114 -1.68 -12.32 -12.33
CA ALA A 114 -0.27 -11.95 -12.36
C ALA A 114 0.01 -10.48 -11.97
N LEU A 115 -1.00 -9.62 -11.89
CA LEU A 115 -0.81 -8.22 -11.50
C LEU A 115 -0.42 -8.10 -10.02
N ALA A 116 0.43 -7.12 -9.71
CA ALA A 116 0.68 -6.71 -8.33
C ALA A 116 -0.64 -6.29 -7.65
N PHE A 117 -0.76 -6.56 -6.35
CA PHE A 117 -1.93 -6.23 -5.53
C PHE A 117 -2.45 -4.80 -5.74
N THR A 118 -1.56 -3.82 -5.85
CA THR A 118 -1.92 -2.41 -6.07
C THR A 118 -2.72 -2.22 -7.35
N HIS A 119 -2.29 -2.83 -8.45
CA HIS A 119 -2.98 -2.77 -9.74
C HIS A 119 -4.30 -3.55 -9.71
N GLN A 120 -4.34 -4.74 -9.08
CA GLN A 120 -5.60 -5.47 -8.89
C GLN A 120 -6.62 -4.63 -8.10
N ARG A 121 -6.15 -3.99 -7.01
CA ARG A 121 -6.97 -3.13 -6.16
C ARG A 121 -7.48 -1.91 -6.89
N GLU A 122 -6.67 -1.29 -7.76
CA GLU A 122 -7.09 -0.13 -8.55
C GLU A 122 -8.22 -0.48 -9.53
N TYR A 123 -8.14 -1.59 -10.25
CA TYR A 123 -9.23 -2.05 -11.11
C TYR A 123 -10.50 -2.32 -10.31
N VAL A 124 -10.39 -3.04 -9.19
CA VAL A 124 -11.54 -3.36 -8.35
C VAL A 124 -12.16 -2.12 -7.75
N ARG A 125 -11.34 -1.19 -7.23
CA ARG A 125 -11.81 0.09 -6.69
C ARG A 125 -12.54 0.90 -7.75
N TRP A 126 -11.98 1.00 -8.96
CA TRP A 126 -12.61 1.72 -10.06
C TRP A 126 -13.98 1.13 -10.43
N ILE A 127 -14.13 -0.20 -10.41
CA ILE A 127 -15.42 -0.85 -10.64
C ILE A 127 -16.38 -0.61 -9.46
N ALA A 128 -15.89 -0.76 -8.22
CA ALA A 128 -16.69 -0.62 -7.00
C ALA A 128 -17.22 0.81 -6.77
N GLU A 129 -16.48 1.84 -7.19
CA GLU A 129 -16.91 3.24 -7.12
C GLU A 129 -18.11 3.56 -8.05
N ALA A 130 -18.43 2.69 -9.02
CA ALA A 130 -19.59 2.88 -9.89
C ALA A 130 -20.91 2.55 -9.18
N LYS A 131 -21.66 3.60 -8.84
CA LYS A 131 -22.99 3.50 -8.18
C LYS A 131 -24.10 2.96 -9.08
N ARG A 132 -24.03 3.22 -10.39
CA ARG A 132 -25.01 2.73 -11.37
C ARG A 132 -24.57 1.39 -11.95
N GLU A 133 -25.47 0.41 -11.98
CA GLU A 133 -25.22 -0.92 -12.52
C GLU A 133 -24.70 -0.88 -13.96
N GLN A 134 -25.33 -0.08 -14.83
CA GLN A 134 -24.87 0.08 -16.21
C GLN A 134 -23.43 0.61 -16.31
N THR A 135 -23.05 1.55 -15.43
CA THR A 135 -21.68 2.08 -15.41
C THR A 135 -20.70 1.03 -14.91
N ARG A 136 -21.11 0.21 -13.92
CA ARG A 136 -20.30 -0.90 -13.42
C ARG A 136 -20.07 -1.95 -14.50
N ALA A 137 -21.12 -2.37 -15.21
CA ALA A 137 -21.04 -3.30 -16.32
C ALA A 137 -20.08 -2.79 -17.42
N ASN A 138 -20.23 -1.53 -17.82
CA ASN A 138 -19.34 -0.92 -18.82
C ASN A 138 -17.86 -0.88 -18.35
N ARG A 139 -17.61 -0.62 -17.06
CA ARG A 139 -16.25 -0.66 -16.48
C ARG A 139 -15.69 -2.08 -16.47
N ILE A 140 -16.50 -3.09 -16.15
CA ILE A 140 -16.09 -4.49 -16.17
C ILE A 140 -15.67 -4.92 -17.59
N THR A 141 -16.49 -4.64 -18.61
CA THR A 141 -16.16 -4.93 -20.01
C THR A 141 -14.82 -4.29 -20.39
N ARG A 142 -14.65 -3.00 -20.06
CA ARG A 142 -13.43 -2.26 -20.35
C ARG A 142 -12.21 -2.80 -19.59
N THR A 143 -12.39 -3.24 -18.34
CA THR A 143 -11.34 -3.91 -17.57
C THR A 143 -10.89 -5.20 -18.25
N VAL A 144 -11.83 -6.06 -18.69
CA VAL A 144 -11.49 -7.30 -19.40
C VAL A 144 -10.73 -7.00 -20.70
N GLU A 145 -11.17 -6.01 -21.49
CA GLU A 145 -10.45 -5.58 -22.71
C GLU A 145 -9.02 -5.10 -22.41
N MET A 146 -8.86 -4.28 -21.36
CA MET A 146 -7.55 -3.76 -20.95
C MET A 146 -6.61 -4.88 -20.50
N LEU A 147 -7.10 -5.81 -19.68
CA LEU A 147 -6.34 -6.96 -19.20
C LEU A 147 -5.95 -7.89 -20.35
N THR A 148 -6.86 -8.14 -21.29
CA THR A 148 -6.58 -8.93 -22.50
C THR A 148 -5.48 -8.27 -23.34
N SER A 149 -5.45 -6.94 -23.38
CA SER A 149 -4.41 -6.15 -24.05
C SER A 149 -3.12 -5.98 -23.24
N GLY A 150 -2.99 -6.61 -22.07
CA GLY A 150 -1.82 -6.50 -21.19
C GLY A 150 -1.62 -5.12 -20.55
N LYS A 151 -2.68 -4.29 -20.48
CA LYS A 151 -2.60 -2.93 -19.93
C LYS A 151 -2.77 -2.95 -18.40
N LYS A 152 -1.88 -2.22 -17.74
CA LYS A 152 -1.98 -1.92 -16.30
C LYS A 152 -2.89 -0.69 -16.08
N PRO A 153 -3.56 -0.59 -14.92
CA PRO A 153 -4.28 0.61 -14.56
C PRO A 153 -3.30 1.78 -14.47
N ARG A 154 -3.79 2.99 -14.74
CA ARG A 154 -2.98 4.20 -14.92
C ARG A 154 -2.88 4.98 -13.61
#